data_AF-A0A3D0YXV1-F1
#
_entry.id   AF-A0A3D0YXV1-F1
#
_cell.length_a   1.000
_cell.length_b   1.000
_cell.length_c   1.000
_cell.angle_alpha   90.00
_cell.angle_beta   90.00
_cell.angle_gamma   90.00
#
_symmetry.space_group_name_H-M   'P 1'
#
loop_
_entity.id
_entity.type
_entity.pdbx_description
1 polymer ?
#
loop_
_entity_poly.entity_id
_entity_poly.type
_entity_poly.pdbx_seq_one_letter_code
_entity_poly.pdbx_strand_id
1 'polypeptide(L)' 'MPQLTQTEVWFLDEVIKSNRLLISKLSAYTQMTSDPQLRQLCQDCLHTHQRHFSMLASQIR' A
#
# COMPACT_ATOMS: atom_id res chain seq x y z
N MET A 1 -18.92 -7.65 -12.42
CA MET A 1 -17.86 -8.03 -11.48
C MET A 1 -17.90 -9.54 -11.33
N PRO A 2 -16.77 -10.28 -11.47
CA PRO A 2 -16.75 -11.66 -11.03
C PRO A 2 -17.18 -11.68 -9.56
N GLN A 3 -18.10 -12.56 -9.20
CA GLN A 3 -18.51 -12.73 -7.81
C GLN A 3 -17.32 -13.32 -7.05
N LEU A 4 -16.54 -12.45 -6.41
CA LEU A 4 -15.46 -12.86 -5.53
C LEU A 4 -16.06 -13.71 -4.42
N THR A 5 -15.38 -14.80 -4.10
CA THR A 5 -15.69 -15.61 -2.92
C THR A 5 -15.45 -14.80 -1.65
N GLN A 6 -16.08 -15.22 -0.55
CA GLN A 6 -15.87 -14.58 0.75
C GLN A 6 -14.38 -14.54 1.16
N THR A 7 -13.63 -15.59 0.83
CA THR A 7 -12.18 -15.67 1.10
C THR A 7 -11.40 -14.62 0.30
N GLU A 8 -11.74 -14.42 -0.98
CA GLU A 8 -11.09 -13.41 -1.82
C GLU A 8 -11.41 -11.99 -1.35
N VAL A 9 -12.65 -11.73 -0.93
CA VAL A 9 -13.04 -10.43 -0.35
C VAL A 9 -12.27 -10.16 0.95
N TRP A 10 -12.20 -11.15 1.84
CA TRP A 10 -11.42 -11.04 3.08
C TRP A 10 -9.94 -10.76 2.80
N PHE A 11 -9.36 -11.51 1.85
CA PHE A 11 -7.96 -11.32 1.46
C PHE A 11 -7.71 -9.91 0.91
N LEU A 12 -8.60 -9.40 0.05
CA LEU A 12 -8.48 -8.04 -0.48
C LEU A 12 -8.53 -6.98 0.63
N ASP A 13 -9.42 -7.14 1.62
CA ASP A 13 -9.50 -6.23 2.78
C ASP A 13 -8.20 -6.23 3.60
N GLU A 14 -7.65 -7.41 3.88
CA GLU A 14 -6.37 -7.55 4.59
C GLU A 14 -5.18 -6.94 3.82
N VAL A 15 -5.15 -7.12 2.50
CA VAL A 15 -4.12 -6.51 1.64
C VAL A 15 -4.27 -4.98 1.61
N ILE A 16 -5.49 -4.45 1.59
CA ILE A 16 -5.74 -3.00 1.63
C ILE A 16 -5.26 -2.41 2.97
N LYS A 17 -5.60 -3.04 4.09
CA LYS A 17 -5.11 -2.63 5.43
C LYS A 17 -3.58 -2.63 5.48
N SER A 18 -2.96 -3.68 4.96
CA SER A 18 -1.50 -3.81 4.90
C SER A 18 -0.84 -2.72 4.05
N ASN A 19 -1.40 -2.41 2.88
CA ASN A 19 -0.91 -1.32 2.03
C ASN A 19 -1.03 0.04 2.74
N ARG A 20 -2.15 0.30 3.42
CA ARG A 20 -2.34 1.54 4.19
C ARG A 20 -1.29 1.70 5.29
N LEU A 21 -0.98 0.61 6.00
CA LEU A 21 0.07 0.60 7.03
C LEU A 21 1.46 0.87 6.43
N LEU A 22 1.79 0.23 5.31
CA LEU A 22 3.07 0.43 4.64
C LEU A 22 3.24 1.87 4.14
N ILE A 23 2.20 2.45 3.53
CA ILE A 23 2.18 3.87 3.13
C ILE A 23 2.52 4.77 4.33
N SER A 24 1.87 4.54 5.48
CA SER A 24 2.13 5.32 6.69
C SER A 24 3.57 5.17 7.19
N LYS A 25 4.09 3.94 7.24
CA LYS A 25 5.46 3.67 7.71
C LYS A 25 6.51 4.27 6.78
N LEU A 26 6.37 4.06 5.47
CA LEU A 26 7.29 4.60 4.48
C LEU A 26 7.29 6.12 4.49
N SER A 27 6.12 6.77 4.59
CA SER A 27 6.03 8.22 4.74
C SER A 27 6.78 8.73 5.97
N ALA A 28 6.65 8.06 7.12
CA ALA A 28 7.41 8.40 8.32
C ALA A 28 8.92 8.21 8.12
N TYR A 29 9.35 7.07 7.56
CA TYR A 29 10.78 6.79 7.32
C TYR A 29 11.41 7.78 6.35
N THR A 30 10.65 8.25 5.35
CA THR A 30 11.11 9.29 4.42
C THR A 30 11.46 10.59 5.14
N GLN A 31 10.72 10.93 6.20
CA GLN A 31 10.92 12.13 7.02
C GLN A 31 12.00 11.95 8.09
N MET A 32 12.19 10.72 8.57
CA MET A 32 13.13 10.39 9.66
C MET A 32 14.55 10.10 9.16
N THR A 33 14.71 9.67 7.91
CA THR A 33 16.03 9.30 7.37
C THR A 33 16.82 10.51 6.87
N SER A 34 18.10 10.56 7.24
CA SER A 34 19.08 11.51 6.70
C SER A 34 19.82 10.97 5.48
N ASP A 35 19.78 9.65 5.25
CA ASP A 35 20.43 9.01 4.11
C ASP A 35 19.61 9.25 2.82
N PRO A 36 20.19 9.89 1.78
CA PRO A 36 19.47 10.21 0.55
C PRO A 36 19.03 8.98 -0.25
N GLN A 37 19.83 7.91 -0.27
CA GLN A 37 19.51 6.69 -1.02
C GLN A 37 18.37 5.93 -0.33
N LEU A 38 18.40 5.84 1.00
CA LEU A 38 17.32 5.24 1.77
C LEU A 38 16.02 6.05 1.63
N ARG A 39 16.12 7.39 1.58
CA ARG A 39 14.96 8.25 1.33
C ARG A 39 14.32 7.96 -0.02
N GLN A 40 15.13 7.89 -1.07
CA GLN A 40 14.66 7.59 -2.43
C GLN A 40 13.97 6.22 -2.47
N LEU A 41 14.60 5.20 -1.89
CA LEU A 41 14.01 3.86 -1.80
C LEU A 41 12.66 3.88 -1.09
N CYS A 42 12.56 4.60 0.03
CA CYS A 42 11.29 4.75 0.77
C CYS A 42 10.21 5.44 -0.08
N GLN A 43 10.56 6.45 -0.88
CA GLN A 43 9.65 7.14 -1.78
C GLN A 43 9.19 6.23 -2.93
N ASP A 44 10.09 5.46 -3.53
CA ASP A 44 9.75 4.52 -4.61
C ASP A 44 8.79 3.43 -4.12
N CYS A 45 9.05 2.88 -2.93
CA CYS A 45 8.14 1.94 -2.27
C CYS A 45 6.80 2.60 -1.94
N LEU A 46 6.80 3.84 -1.44
CA LEU A 46 5.58 4.59 -1.09
C LEU A 46 4.68 4.75 -2.32
N HIS A 47 5.23 5.20 -3.45
CA HIS A 47 4.49 5.35 -4.70
C HIS A 47 3.92 4.02 -5.20
N THR A 48 4.69 2.94 -5.08
CA THR A 48 4.24 1.58 -5.45
C THR A 48 3.03 1.15 -4.63
N HIS A 49 3.08 1.32 -3.29
CA HIS A 49 1.97 0.94 -2.41
C HIS A 49 0.74 1.85 -2.57
N GLN A 50 0.91 3.14 -2.87
CA GLN A 50 -0.20 4.02 -3.22
C GLN A 50 -0.92 3.57 -4.50
N ARG A 51 -0.16 3.13 -5.51
CA ARG A 51 -0.72 2.56 -6.74
C ARG A 51 -1.48 1.26 -6.47
N HIS A 52 -0.91 0.36 -5.68
CA HIS A 52 -1.58 -0.89 -5.28
C HIS A 52 -2.87 -0.62 -4.50
N PHE A 53 -2.83 0.27 -3.51
CA PHE A 53 -4.01 0.67 -2.76
C PHE A 53 -5.12 1.20 -3.67
N SER A 54 -4.79 2.11 -4.59
CA SER A 54 -5.76 2.71 -5.52
C SER A 54 -6.38 1.66 -6.46
N MET A 55 -5.57 0.71 -6.94
CA MET A 55 -6.01 -0.39 -7.80
C MET A 55 -6.91 -1.38 -7.05
N LEU A 56 -6.60 -1.70 -5.79
CA LEU A 56 -7.39 -2.64 -4.99
C LEU A 56 -8.68 -2.01 -4.47
N ALA A 57 -8.63 -0.74 -4.06
CA ALA A 57 -9.81 0.00 -3.60
C ALA A 57 -10.88 0.17 -4.71
N SER A 58 -10.49 0.11 -5.99
CA SER A 58 -11.45 0.12 -7.10
C SER A 58 -12.16 -1.22 -7.32
N GLN A 59 -11.65 -2.32 -6.74
CA GLN A 59 -12.26 -3.66 -6.85
C GLN A 59 -13.33 -3.92 -5.79
N ILE A 60 -13.40 -3.11 -4.72
CA ILE A 60 -14.33 -3.27 -3.58
C ILE A 60 -15.50 -2.26 -3.65
N ARG A 61 -15.59 -1.43 -4.71
CA ARG A 61 -16.72 -0.50 -4.91
C ARG A 61 -17.89 -1.16 -5.63
#